data_AF-A0A5N4CHD7-F1
#
_entry.id   AF-A0A5N4CHD7-F1
#
_cell.length_a   1.000
_cell.length_b   1.000
_cell.length_c   1.000
_cell.angle_alpha   90.00
_cell.angle_beta   90.00
_cell.angle_gamma   90.00
#
_symmetry.space_group_name_H-M   'P 1'
#
loop_
_entity.id
_entity.type
_entity.pdbx_description
1 polymer ?
#
loop_
_entity_poly.entity_id
_entity_poly.type
_entity_poly.pdbx_seq_one_letter_code
_entity_poly.pdbx_strand_id
1 'polypeptide(L)'
;MKSNRELFKIEEMVEAMGMNAKGVILKAFERYRLKTCIDFKPWSGEANYVSVYNGKIFFYHLDRKHNFIIRNDQESDFLNVPYDYNSVMHYSKTAFKNGSEPTIVTRIPDFMDVIGQRMDFSDLDILKLNRLYNCTSSLSFMDSCDFELENVCGMIQSSEDSADWRRVSEAPGGPESDYSNMGQCKGAGFFMHFNRSSVNEGARALLESRILYPKRGFQCLQFYVYNSGSEGDQLNIYVREYSAASVNGTLTLVEEIKDIPIGSWQLRHVTLNVTNKFRVVFGGVRGAGASLGGLSIDDINLSETQCPHHTWHIRNFTQLLDSSNSSLFSPPFYSSKGYAFQVSLKLTNLTNVGIYFHLISGANDDQLQWPCPWQQATMTILDQNPDIRRCMSRELSITTDPFMISGS
;
A
#
# COMPACT_ATOMS: atom_id res chain seq x y z
N MET A 1 -4.78 -8.46 -25.81
CA MET A 1 -5.43 -7.13 -25.86
C MET A 1 -4.34 -6.07 -25.74
N LYS A 2 -4.29 -5.07 -26.64
CA LYS A 2 -3.39 -3.92 -26.46
C LYS A 2 -3.96 -3.06 -25.32
N SER A 3 -3.19 -2.86 -24.25
CA SER A 3 -3.58 -1.93 -23.18
C SER A 3 -3.55 -0.50 -23.73
N ASN A 4 -4.63 0.25 -23.56
CA ASN A 4 -4.59 1.71 -23.72
C ASN A 4 -3.71 2.24 -22.61
N ARG A 5 -2.53 2.74 -22.94
CA ARG A 5 -1.57 3.30 -21.99
C ARG A 5 -1.26 4.72 -22.44
N GLU A 6 -1.59 5.68 -21.58
CA GLU A 6 -1.25 7.08 -21.85
C GLU A 6 0.10 7.40 -21.21
N LEU A 7 1.01 8.00 -21.98
CA LEU A 7 2.38 8.22 -21.53
C LEU A 7 2.72 9.71 -21.55
N PHE A 8 2.87 10.29 -20.36
CA PHE A 8 3.32 11.66 -20.17
C PHE A 8 4.84 11.72 -20.10
N LYS A 9 5.39 12.84 -20.62
CA LYS A 9 6.83 13.06 -20.71
C LYS A 9 7.18 14.15 -19.72
N ILE A 10 8.10 13.86 -18.82
CA ILE A 10 8.51 14.78 -17.76
C ILE A 10 9.89 15.30 -18.13
N GLU A 11 9.99 16.60 -18.39
CA GLU A 11 11.29 17.26 -18.46
C GLU A 11 11.95 17.14 -17.09
N GLU A 12 13.26 16.91 -17.10
CA GLU A 12 14.06 16.70 -15.90
C GLU A 12 13.67 17.68 -14.80
N MET A 13 13.41 17.14 -13.60
CA MET A 13 13.00 17.97 -12.47
C MET A 13 14.13 18.94 -12.16
N VAL A 14 13.87 20.23 -12.38
CA VAL A 14 14.86 21.31 -12.35
C VAL A 14 15.76 21.20 -11.12
N GLU A 15 17.07 21.43 -11.29
CA GLU A 15 18.07 21.36 -10.21
C GLU A 15 17.64 22.13 -8.94
N ALA A 16 16.99 23.28 -9.11
CA ALA A 16 16.50 24.14 -8.02
C ALA A 16 15.31 23.56 -7.21
N MET A 17 14.77 22.41 -7.60
CA MET A 17 13.71 21.74 -6.85
C MET A 17 14.29 21.00 -5.65
N GLY A 18 13.71 21.20 -4.46
CA GLY A 18 14.18 20.54 -3.25
C GLY A 18 14.17 19.01 -3.38
N MET A 19 15.22 18.36 -2.87
CA MET A 19 15.43 16.90 -2.99
C MET A 19 14.21 16.09 -2.53
N ASN A 20 13.53 16.54 -1.46
CA ASN A 20 12.32 15.89 -0.98
C ASN A 20 11.19 15.92 -2.02
N ALA A 21 10.97 17.06 -2.67
CA ALA A 21 9.91 17.22 -3.66
C ALA A 21 10.15 16.30 -4.86
N LYS A 22 11.40 16.17 -5.33
CA LYS A 22 11.76 15.24 -6.41
C LYS A 22 11.33 13.80 -6.09
N GLY A 23 11.69 13.31 -4.90
CA GLY A 23 11.29 11.97 -4.46
C GLY A 23 9.78 11.80 -4.29
N VAL A 24 9.08 12.81 -3.76
CA VAL A 24 7.61 12.79 -3.60
C VAL A 24 6.89 12.75 -4.94
N ILE A 25 7.36 13.48 -5.95
CA ILE A 25 6.75 13.46 -7.29
C ILE A 25 6.91 12.07 -7.93
N LEU A 26 8.08 11.44 -7.80
CA LEU A 26 8.30 10.08 -8.30
C LEU A 26 7.37 9.06 -7.62
N LYS A 27 7.12 9.22 -6.32
CA LYS A 27 6.13 8.40 -5.58
C LYS A 27 4.70 8.66 -6.05
N ALA A 28 4.35 9.90 -6.38
CA ALA A 28 3.05 10.20 -6.98
C ALA A 28 2.87 9.48 -8.33
N PHE A 29 3.92 9.42 -9.17
CA PHE A 29 3.88 8.63 -10.41
C PHE A 29 3.63 7.14 -10.16
N GLU A 30 4.18 6.56 -9.10
CA GLU A 30 3.91 5.16 -8.73
C GLU A 30 2.42 4.93 -8.38
N ARG A 31 1.74 5.90 -7.76
CA ARG A 31 0.30 5.80 -7.50
C ARG A 31 -0.53 5.83 -8.79
N TYR A 32 -0.19 6.68 -9.74
CA TYR A 32 -0.80 6.66 -11.09
C TYR A 32 -0.57 5.31 -11.78
N ARG A 33 0.67 4.80 -11.76
CA ARG A 33 1.04 3.51 -12.37
C ARG A 33 0.30 2.32 -11.77
N LEU A 34 -0.10 2.40 -10.50
CA LEU A 34 -0.87 1.37 -9.81
C LEU A 34 -2.37 1.46 -10.12
N LYS A 35 -2.96 2.66 -10.08
CA LYS A 35 -4.42 2.87 -10.10
C LYS A 35 -5.00 3.23 -11.47
N THR A 36 -4.15 3.58 -12.43
CA THR A 36 -4.55 4.08 -13.76
C THR A 36 -3.70 3.48 -14.86
N CYS A 37 -4.10 3.70 -16.12
CA CYS A 37 -3.26 3.39 -17.27
C CYS A 37 -2.27 4.50 -17.65
N ILE A 38 -2.24 5.59 -16.86
CA ILE A 38 -1.34 6.73 -17.08
C ILE A 38 0.05 6.37 -16.55
N ASP A 39 1.06 6.63 -17.38
CA ASP A 39 2.47 6.44 -17.05
C ASP A 39 3.28 7.70 -17.37
N PHE A 40 4.49 7.75 -16.83
CA PHE A 40 5.41 8.86 -16.95
C PHE A 40 6.78 8.33 -17.38
N LYS A 41 7.43 9.03 -18.30
CA LYS A 41 8.84 8.79 -18.65
C LYS A 41 9.64 10.09 -18.71
N PRO A 42 10.97 10.03 -18.57
CA PRO A 42 11.83 11.17 -18.88
C PRO A 42 11.59 11.67 -20.30
N TRP A 43 11.58 12.99 -20.46
CA TRP A 43 11.52 13.63 -21.77
C TRP A 43 12.77 13.31 -22.60
N SER A 44 12.55 13.06 -23.89
CA SER A 44 13.57 12.61 -24.84
C SER A 44 13.50 13.36 -26.18
N GLY A 45 12.94 14.58 -26.18
CA GLY A 45 12.80 15.43 -27.36
C GLY A 45 11.39 15.47 -27.96
N GLU A 46 10.37 14.95 -27.27
CA GLU A 46 8.98 15.06 -27.71
C GLU A 46 8.48 16.51 -27.72
N ALA A 47 7.60 16.84 -28.67
CA ALA A 47 7.07 18.19 -28.86
C ALA A 47 6.29 18.75 -27.66
N ASN A 48 5.58 17.88 -26.94
CA ASN A 48 4.80 18.24 -25.75
C ASN A 48 5.29 17.44 -24.55
N TYR A 49 5.53 18.13 -23.45
CA TYR A 49 6.01 17.56 -22.20
C TYR A 49 5.54 18.41 -21.02
N VAL A 50 5.66 17.87 -19.80
CA VAL A 50 5.38 18.57 -18.55
C VAL A 50 6.70 18.95 -17.92
N SER A 51 6.90 20.25 -17.69
CA SER A 51 8.02 20.78 -16.92
C SER A 51 7.59 20.98 -15.47
N VAL A 52 8.27 20.32 -14.54
CA VAL A 52 8.03 20.49 -13.11
C VAL A 52 9.18 21.30 -12.52
N TYR A 53 8.86 22.49 -12.00
CA TYR A 53 9.84 23.41 -11.44
C TYR A 53 9.33 24.03 -10.14
N ASN A 54 10.25 24.53 -9.31
CA ASN A 54 9.91 25.24 -8.08
C ASN A 54 9.45 26.67 -8.42
N GLY A 55 8.19 26.80 -8.85
CA GLY A 55 7.57 28.10 -9.07
C GLY A 55 7.18 28.74 -7.74
N LYS A 56 7.59 29.99 -7.52
CA LYS A 56 6.86 30.84 -6.57
C LYS A 56 5.46 31.03 -7.16
N ILE A 57 4.44 30.45 -6.53
CA ILE A 57 3.05 30.78 -6.87
C ILE A 57 2.83 32.21 -6.36
N PHE A 58 3.22 33.19 -7.18
CA PHE A 58 2.97 34.59 -6.90
C PHE A 58 1.49 34.83 -7.07
N PHE A 59 0.83 35.01 -5.93
CA PHE A 59 -0.57 35.34 -5.85
C PHE A 59 -0.78 36.82 -6.17
N TYR A 60 -0.59 37.20 -7.44
CA TYR A 60 -0.76 38.57 -7.91
C TYR A 60 -2.23 39.04 -7.88
N HIS A 61 -3.18 38.15 -7.58
CA HIS A 61 -4.58 38.51 -7.35
C HIS A 61 -4.89 38.47 -5.85
N LEU A 62 -5.08 39.66 -5.27
CA LEU A 62 -5.69 39.85 -3.95
C LEU A 62 -7.08 39.17 -3.87
N ASP A 63 -7.75 38.97 -5.01
CA ASP A 63 -9.02 38.24 -5.09
C ASP A 63 -8.82 36.75 -5.48
N ARG A 64 -9.17 35.86 -4.55
CA ARG A 64 -9.12 34.39 -4.72
C ARG A 64 -10.39 33.78 -5.27
N LYS A 65 -11.42 34.58 -5.57
CA LYS A 65 -12.71 34.11 -6.10
C LYS A 65 -12.61 33.31 -7.38
N HIS A 66 -11.60 33.56 -8.22
CA HIS A 66 -11.39 32.80 -9.46
C HIS A 66 -11.25 31.29 -9.24
N ASN A 67 -10.83 30.86 -8.05
CA ASN A 67 -10.74 29.44 -7.66
C ASN A 67 -12.11 28.78 -7.45
N PHE A 68 -13.19 29.56 -7.33
CA PHE A 68 -14.55 29.09 -7.05
C PHE A 68 -15.50 29.30 -8.25
N ILE A 69 -14.96 29.61 -9.43
CA ILE A 69 -15.76 29.78 -10.65
C ILE A 69 -16.30 28.41 -11.08
N ILE A 70 -17.62 28.33 -11.22
CA ILE A 70 -18.32 27.15 -11.76
C ILE A 70 -18.23 27.18 -13.29
N ARG A 71 -17.87 26.04 -13.88
CA ARG A 71 -17.82 25.83 -15.33
C ARG A 71 -19.12 25.19 -15.81
N ASN A 72 -19.54 25.52 -17.03
CA ASN A 72 -20.76 24.98 -17.62
C ASN A 72 -20.48 23.69 -18.41
N ASP A 73 -21.53 23.07 -18.94
CA ASP A 73 -21.46 21.79 -19.67
C ASP A 73 -20.79 21.89 -21.06
N GLN A 74 -20.49 23.11 -21.54
CA GLN A 74 -19.71 23.29 -22.78
C GLN A 74 -18.19 23.28 -22.49
N GLU A 75 -17.79 23.62 -21.27
CA GLU A 75 -16.39 23.69 -20.85
C GLU A 75 -15.97 22.50 -19.97
N SER A 76 -16.92 21.77 -19.40
CA SER A 76 -16.66 20.67 -18.46
C SER A 76 -17.61 19.48 -18.67
N ASP A 77 -17.11 18.29 -18.36
CA ASP A 77 -17.87 17.04 -18.44
C ASP A 77 -17.76 16.29 -17.10
N PHE A 78 -18.90 15.84 -16.56
CA PHE A 78 -18.97 15.06 -15.34
C PHE A 78 -18.63 13.57 -15.55
N LEU A 79 -18.56 13.12 -16.81
CA LEU A 79 -18.33 11.73 -17.22
C LEU A 79 -19.31 10.76 -16.55
N ASN A 80 -20.55 11.21 -16.30
CA ASN A 80 -21.59 10.49 -15.57
C ASN A 80 -21.10 9.93 -14.22
N VAL A 81 -20.43 10.78 -13.43
CA VAL A 81 -19.99 10.49 -12.07
C VAL A 81 -20.61 11.52 -11.11
N PRO A 82 -21.17 11.10 -9.96
CA PRO A 82 -21.80 12.01 -9.00
C PRO A 82 -20.79 12.98 -8.36
N TYR A 83 -21.31 13.97 -7.62
CA TYR A 83 -20.49 14.87 -6.82
C TYR A 83 -19.77 14.10 -5.72
N ASP A 84 -18.46 14.29 -5.62
CA ASP A 84 -17.61 13.56 -4.68
C ASP A 84 -17.05 14.49 -3.60
N TYR A 85 -17.58 14.38 -2.38
CA TYR A 85 -17.07 15.12 -1.23
C TYR A 85 -15.67 14.66 -0.80
N ASN A 86 -15.28 13.43 -1.14
CA ASN A 86 -13.99 12.83 -0.78
C ASN A 86 -12.93 13.00 -1.89
N SER A 87 -13.24 13.73 -2.96
CA SER A 87 -12.30 13.95 -4.07
C SER A 87 -11.05 14.69 -3.59
N VAL A 88 -9.87 14.25 -4.05
CA VAL A 88 -8.60 14.93 -3.76
C VAL A 88 -8.56 16.33 -4.39
N MET A 89 -9.36 16.54 -5.43
CA MET A 89 -9.52 17.82 -6.12
C MET A 89 -10.46 18.79 -5.39
N HIS A 90 -11.17 18.34 -4.35
CA HIS A 90 -12.06 19.19 -3.58
C HIS A 90 -11.28 20.07 -2.59
N TYR A 91 -11.69 21.33 -2.47
CA TYR A 91 -11.16 22.25 -1.45
C TYR A 91 -11.68 21.91 -0.05
N SER A 92 -10.88 22.18 0.99
CA SER A 92 -11.35 22.05 2.37
C SER A 92 -12.31 23.20 2.72
N LYS A 93 -13.08 23.05 3.81
CA LYS A 93 -13.97 24.09 4.32
C LYS A 93 -13.29 25.44 4.63
N THR A 94 -11.95 25.45 4.75
CA THR A 94 -11.16 26.63 5.11
C THR A 94 -10.36 27.22 3.96
N ALA A 95 -10.54 26.73 2.72
CA ALA A 95 -9.77 27.16 1.57
C ALA A 95 -9.91 28.67 1.32
N PHE A 96 -8.79 29.40 1.32
CA PHE A 96 -8.71 30.85 1.12
C PHE A 96 -9.57 31.68 2.10
N LYS A 97 -9.90 31.16 3.28
CA LYS A 97 -10.75 31.87 4.24
C LYS A 97 -10.12 33.19 4.71
N ASN A 98 -10.99 34.16 4.99
CA ASN A 98 -10.64 35.40 5.67
C ASN A 98 -11.50 35.50 6.93
N GLY A 99 -10.89 35.32 8.11
CA GLY A 99 -11.58 35.24 9.40
C GLY A 99 -11.78 33.81 9.92
N SER A 100 -12.77 33.65 10.81
CA SER A 100 -13.07 32.37 11.49
C SER A 100 -13.93 31.43 10.65
N GLU A 101 -14.88 31.97 9.88
CA GLU A 101 -15.91 31.21 9.19
C GLU A 101 -15.37 30.39 8.01
N PRO A 102 -15.97 29.22 7.73
CA PRO A 102 -15.65 28.41 6.56
C PRO A 102 -16.06 29.14 5.26
N THR A 103 -15.25 28.98 4.21
CA THR A 103 -15.56 29.48 2.86
C THR A 103 -16.47 28.53 2.09
N ILE A 104 -16.42 27.24 2.39
CA ILE A 104 -17.28 26.22 1.81
C ILE A 104 -18.09 25.58 2.92
N VAL A 105 -19.41 25.64 2.80
CA VAL A 105 -20.37 24.98 3.69
C VAL A 105 -21.12 23.93 2.88
N THR A 106 -20.95 22.65 3.22
CA THR A 106 -21.68 21.57 2.57
C THR A 106 -23.15 21.65 2.96
N ARG A 107 -24.03 21.40 1.98
CA ARG A 107 -25.49 21.40 2.23
C ARG A 107 -25.92 20.28 3.19
N ILE A 108 -25.17 19.18 3.17
CA ILE A 108 -25.32 18.06 4.08
C ILE A 108 -24.22 18.18 5.14
N PRO A 109 -24.56 18.40 6.42
CA PRO A 109 -23.57 18.69 7.47
C PRO A 109 -22.51 17.60 7.68
N ASP A 110 -22.86 16.33 7.48
CA ASP A 110 -21.96 15.19 7.70
C ASP A 110 -20.67 15.25 6.85
N PHE A 111 -20.71 15.97 5.72
CA PHE A 111 -19.56 16.11 4.83
C PHE A 111 -18.68 17.34 5.12
N MET A 112 -19.01 18.15 6.13
CA MET A 112 -18.25 19.38 6.47
C MET A 112 -16.78 19.11 6.75
N ASP A 113 -16.47 18.00 7.43
CA ASP A 113 -15.12 17.58 7.78
C ASP A 113 -14.55 16.46 6.87
N VAL A 114 -15.33 16.05 5.85
CA VAL A 114 -14.89 15.10 4.82
C VAL A 114 -14.20 15.83 3.66
N ILE A 115 -14.72 17.00 3.27
CA ILE A 115 -14.18 17.75 2.15
C ILE A 115 -12.74 18.20 2.38
N GLY A 116 -11.91 18.07 1.33
CA GLY A 116 -10.53 18.55 1.36
C GLY A 116 -9.53 17.55 1.94
N GLN A 117 -9.84 16.26 1.94
CA GLN A 117 -8.87 15.20 2.22
C GLN A 117 -7.63 15.31 1.31
N ARG A 118 -6.46 14.89 1.84
CA ARG A 118 -5.15 14.97 1.16
C ARG A 118 -4.37 13.67 1.25
N MET A 119 -5.07 12.53 1.29
CA MET A 119 -4.48 11.20 1.46
C MET A 119 -4.11 10.58 0.11
N ASP A 120 -5.10 10.40 -0.78
CA ASP A 120 -4.92 9.84 -2.12
C ASP A 120 -6.12 10.17 -3.03
N PHE A 121 -6.11 9.69 -4.27
CA PHE A 121 -7.28 9.71 -5.15
C PHE A 121 -8.47 8.97 -4.50
N SER A 122 -9.68 9.53 -4.63
CA SER A 122 -10.89 8.77 -4.33
C SER A 122 -11.20 7.74 -5.42
N ASP A 123 -12.07 6.78 -5.13
CA ASP A 123 -12.59 5.84 -6.14
C ASP A 123 -13.20 6.58 -7.36
N LEU A 124 -13.87 7.72 -7.12
CA LEU A 124 -14.54 8.49 -8.18
C LEU A 124 -13.56 9.36 -8.98
N ASP A 125 -12.47 9.85 -8.38
CA ASP A 125 -11.36 10.49 -9.10
C ASP A 125 -10.74 9.51 -10.11
N ILE A 126 -10.44 8.29 -9.66
CA ILE A 126 -9.89 7.23 -10.50
C ILE A 126 -10.88 6.80 -11.58
N LEU A 127 -12.18 6.68 -11.25
CA LEU A 127 -13.21 6.34 -12.23
C LEU A 127 -13.30 7.36 -13.37
N LYS A 128 -13.32 8.67 -13.05
CA LYS A 128 -13.33 9.74 -14.06
C LYS A 128 -12.09 9.67 -14.94
N LEU A 129 -10.92 9.54 -14.33
CA LEU A 129 -9.64 9.51 -15.05
C LEU A 129 -9.53 8.28 -15.97
N ASN A 130 -9.92 7.11 -15.47
CA ASN A 130 -9.90 5.87 -16.25
C ASN A 130 -10.92 5.87 -17.40
N ARG A 131 -12.10 6.49 -17.22
CA ARG A 131 -13.06 6.71 -18.31
C ARG A 131 -12.49 7.64 -19.37
N LEU A 132 -11.89 8.76 -18.96
CA LEU A 132 -11.33 9.76 -19.88
C LEU A 132 -10.24 9.17 -20.79
N TYR A 133 -9.36 8.32 -20.25
CA TYR A 133 -8.26 7.70 -20.99
C TYR A 133 -8.53 6.25 -21.44
N ASN A 134 -9.78 5.77 -21.32
CA ASN A 134 -10.18 4.40 -21.68
C ASN A 134 -9.25 3.32 -21.09
N CYS A 135 -8.89 3.48 -19.81
CA CYS A 135 -7.95 2.59 -19.12
C CYS A 135 -8.55 1.20 -18.92
N THR A 136 -7.79 0.17 -19.28
CA THR A 136 -8.18 -1.25 -19.15
C THR A 136 -7.24 -2.06 -18.26
N SER A 137 -6.04 -1.54 -18.00
CA SER A 137 -5.09 -2.12 -17.05
C SER A 137 -4.19 -1.01 -16.52
N SER A 138 -3.45 -1.28 -15.44
CA SER A 138 -2.40 -0.40 -14.96
C SER A 138 -1.02 -1.03 -15.15
N LEU A 139 0.04 -0.25 -14.93
CA LEU A 139 1.40 -0.75 -15.05
C LEU A 139 1.74 -1.69 -13.89
N SER A 140 1.42 -1.29 -12.66
CA SER A 140 1.95 -1.94 -11.46
C SER A 140 0.95 -2.85 -10.77
N PHE A 141 -0.35 -2.82 -11.07
CA PHE A 141 -1.29 -3.79 -10.49
C PHE A 141 -1.13 -5.16 -11.15
N MET A 142 -1.04 -6.23 -10.35
CA MET A 142 -1.00 -7.60 -10.85
C MET A 142 -2.25 -8.38 -10.43
N ASP A 143 -2.52 -8.43 -9.13
CA ASP A 143 -3.63 -9.21 -8.59
C ASP A 143 -4.09 -8.74 -7.21
N SER A 144 -5.35 -9.02 -6.89
CA SER A 144 -5.96 -8.83 -5.57
C SER A 144 -6.92 -10.00 -5.33
N CYS A 145 -6.83 -10.64 -4.16
CA CYS A 145 -7.66 -11.78 -3.81
C CYS A 145 -8.02 -11.76 -2.31
N ASP A 146 -9.31 -11.55 -2.06
CA ASP A 146 -9.99 -11.51 -0.76
C ASP A 146 -10.84 -12.79 -0.52
N PHE A 147 -10.78 -13.76 -1.43
CA PHE A 147 -11.50 -15.04 -1.39
C PHE A 147 -13.03 -14.97 -1.30
N GLU A 148 -13.65 -13.82 -1.55
CA GLU A 148 -15.11 -13.63 -1.43
C GLU A 148 -15.89 -14.49 -2.43
N LEU A 149 -15.29 -14.84 -3.57
CA LEU A 149 -15.90 -15.68 -4.60
C LEU A 149 -15.40 -17.13 -4.55
N GLU A 150 -16.27 -18.08 -4.88
CA GLU A 150 -15.97 -19.53 -4.89
C GLU A 150 -14.83 -19.92 -5.83
N ASN A 151 -14.61 -19.13 -6.90
CA ASN A 151 -13.52 -19.37 -7.83
C ASN A 151 -12.14 -18.97 -7.26
N VAL A 152 -12.07 -18.42 -6.05
CA VAL A 152 -10.85 -18.06 -5.32
C VAL A 152 -9.82 -17.33 -6.19
N CYS A 153 -10.30 -16.39 -7.02
CA CYS A 153 -9.47 -15.59 -7.93
C CYS A 153 -8.69 -16.41 -8.99
N GLY A 154 -9.08 -17.67 -9.19
CA GLY A 154 -8.41 -18.64 -10.04
C GLY A 154 -7.18 -19.31 -9.40
N MET A 155 -7.04 -19.23 -8.07
CA MET A 155 -6.03 -20.01 -7.35
C MET A 155 -6.34 -21.50 -7.41
N ILE A 156 -5.30 -22.35 -7.38
CA ILE A 156 -5.44 -23.80 -7.43
C ILE A 156 -4.67 -24.47 -6.30
N GLN A 157 -5.21 -25.56 -5.75
CA GLN A 157 -4.44 -26.46 -4.88
C GLN A 157 -3.49 -27.30 -5.73
N SER A 158 -2.30 -27.56 -5.21
CA SER A 158 -1.43 -28.58 -5.80
C SER A 158 -1.96 -29.98 -5.49
N SER A 159 -1.68 -30.93 -6.37
CA SER A 159 -1.87 -32.37 -6.08
C SER A 159 -0.55 -33.07 -5.74
N GLU A 160 0.55 -32.32 -5.66
CA GLU A 160 1.91 -32.83 -5.45
C GLU A 160 2.29 -32.91 -3.96
N ASP A 161 1.35 -32.60 -3.06
CA ASP A 161 1.56 -32.50 -1.62
C ASP A 161 0.59 -33.40 -0.83
N SER A 162 0.59 -33.22 0.49
CA SER A 162 -0.06 -34.13 1.44
C SER A 162 -1.38 -33.60 2.00
N ALA A 163 -1.75 -32.37 1.65
CA ALA A 163 -2.85 -31.64 2.28
C ALA A 163 -3.29 -30.44 1.44
N ASP A 164 -4.55 -30.04 1.57
CA ASP A 164 -5.11 -28.90 0.85
C ASP A 164 -5.42 -27.73 1.77
N TRP A 165 -5.31 -26.50 1.23
CA TRP A 165 -5.98 -25.35 1.83
C TRP A 165 -7.50 -25.43 1.57
N ARG A 166 -8.30 -24.90 2.48
CA ARG A 166 -9.76 -24.87 2.35
C ARG A 166 -10.27 -23.45 2.48
N ARG A 167 -11.18 -23.07 1.59
CA ARG A 167 -11.94 -21.82 1.71
C ARG A 167 -12.99 -21.98 2.80
N VAL A 168 -12.89 -21.19 3.85
CA VAL A 168 -13.78 -21.26 5.02
C VAL A 168 -14.14 -19.85 5.49
N SER A 169 -15.23 -19.72 6.24
CA SER A 169 -15.64 -18.46 6.88
C SER A 169 -15.18 -18.37 8.34
N GLU A 170 -14.81 -19.50 8.95
CA GLU A 170 -14.29 -19.62 10.31
C GLU A 170 -13.37 -20.84 10.41
N ALA A 171 -12.46 -20.84 11.39
CA ALA A 171 -11.54 -21.95 11.61
C ALA A 171 -11.40 -22.33 13.10
N PRO A 172 -11.18 -23.63 13.43
CA PRO A 172 -10.92 -24.06 14.79
C PRO A 172 -9.71 -23.34 15.39
N GLY A 173 -9.84 -22.87 16.63
CA GLY A 173 -8.79 -22.08 17.29
C GLY A 173 -8.61 -20.67 16.73
N GLY A 174 -9.46 -20.25 15.79
CA GLY A 174 -9.44 -18.95 15.13
C GLY A 174 -8.86 -19.00 13.70
N PRO A 175 -9.12 -17.95 12.90
CA PRO A 175 -9.93 -16.79 13.26
C PRO A 175 -11.44 -17.07 13.17
N GLU A 176 -12.23 -16.31 13.93
CA GLU A 176 -13.71 -16.38 13.96
C GLU A 176 -14.37 -15.71 12.75
N SER A 177 -13.61 -14.90 12.02
CA SER A 177 -14.02 -14.26 10.77
C SER A 177 -12.81 -14.05 9.87
N ASP A 178 -13.09 -13.75 8.60
CA ASP A 178 -12.13 -13.22 7.64
C ASP A 178 -11.54 -11.87 8.10
N TYR A 179 -10.46 -11.47 7.43
CA TYR A 179 -9.83 -10.17 7.64
C TYR A 179 -10.53 -9.08 6.82
N SER A 180 -11.00 -9.40 5.61
CA SER A 180 -11.57 -8.43 4.65
C SER A 180 -12.74 -7.63 5.23
N ASN A 181 -13.64 -8.33 5.94
CA ASN A 181 -14.84 -7.75 6.54
C ASN A 181 -14.74 -7.61 8.06
N MET A 182 -13.71 -8.18 8.70
CA MET A 182 -13.50 -8.18 10.16
C MET A 182 -14.77 -8.56 10.96
N GLY A 183 -15.59 -9.46 10.41
CA GLY A 183 -16.85 -9.89 11.04
C GLY A 183 -17.97 -8.84 11.09
N GLN A 184 -17.83 -7.72 10.37
CA GLN A 184 -18.87 -6.68 10.27
C GLN A 184 -20.16 -7.22 9.62
N CYS A 185 -20.03 -8.24 8.76
CA CYS A 185 -21.13 -8.93 8.12
C CYS A 185 -21.13 -10.41 8.54
N LYS A 186 -21.91 -10.79 9.56
CA LYS A 186 -21.98 -12.18 10.03
C LYS A 186 -22.37 -13.14 8.90
N GLY A 187 -21.55 -14.18 8.68
CA GLY A 187 -21.76 -15.17 7.62
C GLY A 187 -21.39 -14.70 6.21
N ALA A 188 -20.77 -13.53 6.09
CA ALA A 188 -20.09 -13.06 4.89
C ALA A 188 -18.59 -12.96 5.19
N GLY A 189 -17.75 -13.14 4.17
CA GLY A 189 -16.31 -13.19 4.33
C GLY A 189 -15.75 -14.60 4.32
N PHE A 190 -14.68 -14.79 3.58
CA PHE A 190 -14.00 -16.08 3.44
C PHE A 190 -12.49 -15.89 3.41
N PHE A 191 -11.76 -16.88 3.89
CA PHE A 191 -10.32 -16.93 3.83
C PHE A 191 -9.85 -18.35 3.51
N MET A 192 -8.58 -18.50 3.15
CA MET A 192 -7.98 -19.82 2.93
C MET A 192 -7.33 -20.32 4.21
N HIS A 193 -7.67 -21.53 4.63
CA HIS A 193 -7.18 -22.16 5.85
C HIS A 193 -6.52 -23.51 5.59
N PHE A 194 -5.29 -23.67 6.07
CA PHE A 194 -4.58 -24.93 6.17
C PHE A 194 -4.79 -25.52 7.56
N ASN A 195 -5.64 -26.54 7.64
CA ASN A 195 -5.90 -27.25 8.90
C ASN A 195 -4.80 -28.28 9.17
N ARG A 196 -4.01 -28.04 10.22
CA ARG A 196 -2.89 -28.93 10.58
C ARG A 196 -3.34 -30.19 11.32
N SER A 197 -4.51 -30.16 11.95
CA SER A 197 -4.98 -31.25 12.82
C SER A 197 -5.20 -32.56 12.06
N SER A 198 -5.43 -32.47 10.75
CA SER A 198 -5.69 -33.60 9.84
C SER A 198 -4.45 -34.19 9.18
N VAL A 199 -3.23 -33.71 9.47
CA VAL A 199 -2.01 -34.08 8.71
C VAL A 199 -0.84 -34.41 9.62
N ASN A 200 0.18 -35.14 9.15
CA ASN A 200 1.35 -35.47 9.98
C ASN A 200 2.34 -34.30 10.07
N GLU A 201 3.23 -34.32 11.07
CA GLU A 201 4.33 -33.35 11.14
C GLU A 201 5.20 -33.40 9.88
N GLY A 202 5.60 -32.23 9.37
CA GLY A 202 6.30 -32.09 8.09
C GLY A 202 5.40 -32.10 6.84
N ALA A 203 4.10 -32.40 6.99
CA ALA A 203 3.14 -32.30 5.90
C ALA A 203 3.05 -30.86 5.37
N ARG A 204 2.81 -30.76 4.05
CA ARG A 204 2.71 -29.50 3.32
C ARG A 204 1.38 -29.39 2.61
N ALA A 205 0.88 -28.15 2.50
CA ALA A 205 -0.25 -27.75 1.66
C ALA A 205 0.15 -26.54 0.81
N LEU A 206 -0.04 -26.64 -0.51
CA LEU A 206 0.42 -25.69 -1.51
C LEU A 206 -0.79 -25.09 -2.24
N LEU A 207 -1.00 -23.79 -2.05
CA LEU A 207 -1.96 -23.00 -2.81
C LEU A 207 -1.21 -22.15 -3.85
N GLU A 208 -1.56 -22.28 -5.11
CA GLU A 208 -0.91 -21.58 -6.22
C GLU A 208 -1.81 -20.51 -6.82
N SER A 209 -1.24 -19.35 -7.15
CA SER A 209 -1.93 -18.35 -7.96
C SER A 209 -2.21 -18.85 -9.39
N ARG A 210 -3.08 -18.14 -10.11
CA ARG A 210 -3.10 -18.23 -11.58
C ARG A 210 -1.76 -17.78 -12.16
N ILE A 211 -1.53 -18.02 -13.45
CA ILE A 211 -0.32 -17.53 -14.14
C ILE A 211 -0.38 -16.01 -14.26
N LEU A 212 0.65 -15.35 -13.76
CA LEU A 212 0.84 -13.90 -13.76
C LEU A 212 1.92 -13.49 -14.75
N TYR A 213 1.81 -12.27 -15.29
CA TYR A 213 2.68 -11.76 -16.37
C TYR A 213 3.30 -10.42 -15.94
N PRO A 214 4.53 -10.41 -15.40
CA PRO A 214 5.19 -9.19 -14.94
C PRO A 214 5.63 -8.29 -16.11
N LYS A 215 5.77 -7.00 -15.84
CA LYS A 215 6.11 -5.92 -16.79
C LYS A 215 7.33 -5.09 -16.36
N ARG A 216 7.73 -5.12 -15.07
CA ARG A 216 8.79 -4.27 -14.49
C ARG A 216 9.97 -5.05 -13.90
N GLY A 217 9.79 -6.33 -13.58
CA GLY A 217 10.86 -7.21 -13.08
C GLY A 217 11.09 -7.17 -11.56
N PHE A 218 10.24 -6.48 -10.80
CA PHE A 218 10.21 -6.46 -9.35
C PHE A 218 8.77 -6.37 -8.87
N GLN A 219 8.46 -6.99 -7.75
CA GLN A 219 7.14 -7.04 -7.17
C GLN A 219 7.17 -6.96 -5.64
N CYS A 220 6.06 -6.50 -5.09
CA CYS A 220 5.74 -6.63 -3.68
C CYS A 220 4.47 -7.47 -3.55
N LEU A 221 4.63 -8.65 -2.95
CA LEU A 221 3.53 -9.47 -2.49
C LEU A 221 3.19 -9.04 -1.06
N GLN A 222 1.92 -8.80 -0.79
CA GLN A 222 1.43 -8.57 0.57
C GLN A 222 0.18 -9.42 0.83
N PHE A 223 0.01 -9.84 2.07
CA PHE A 223 -1.15 -10.63 2.51
C PHE A 223 -1.24 -10.61 4.04
N TYR A 224 -2.40 -10.95 4.56
CA TYR A 224 -2.60 -11.17 5.99
C TYR A 224 -2.50 -12.66 6.31
N VAL A 225 -1.83 -12.99 7.42
CA VAL A 225 -1.69 -14.35 7.92
C VAL A 225 -2.15 -14.43 9.38
N TYR A 226 -2.90 -15.47 9.72
CA TYR A 226 -3.31 -15.80 11.08
C TYR A 226 -2.76 -17.17 11.44
N ASN A 227 -2.24 -17.31 12.67
CA ASN A 227 -1.83 -18.60 13.22
C ASN A 227 -2.73 -18.97 14.41
N SER A 228 -3.47 -20.07 14.28
CA SER A 228 -4.17 -20.77 15.37
C SER A 228 -3.55 -22.14 15.68
N GLY A 229 -2.48 -22.49 14.96
CA GLY A 229 -1.72 -23.72 15.10
C GLY A 229 -0.75 -23.68 16.28
N SER A 230 0.47 -24.10 16.02
CA SER A 230 1.61 -24.13 16.94
C SER A 230 2.67 -23.13 16.49
N GLU A 231 3.59 -22.77 17.39
CA GLU A 231 4.70 -21.87 17.08
C GLU A 231 5.65 -22.44 16.02
N GLY A 232 5.72 -23.77 15.91
CA GLY A 232 6.55 -24.44 14.90
C GLY A 232 5.95 -24.46 13.49
N ASP A 233 4.67 -24.12 13.33
CA ASP A 233 4.06 -24.06 12.00
C ASP A 233 4.62 -22.87 11.21
N GLN A 234 4.91 -23.10 9.93
CA GLN A 234 5.56 -22.10 9.07
C GLN A 234 4.82 -21.95 7.74
N LEU A 235 4.93 -20.75 7.17
CA LEU A 235 4.42 -20.45 5.84
C LEU A 235 5.60 -20.15 4.91
N ASN A 236 5.79 -20.99 3.91
CA ASN A 236 6.83 -20.83 2.91
C ASN A 236 6.23 -20.22 1.64
N ILE A 237 6.85 -19.14 1.14
CA ILE A 237 6.45 -18.53 -0.12
C ILE A 237 7.43 -18.97 -1.19
N TYR A 238 6.91 -19.51 -2.29
CA TYR A 238 7.69 -19.89 -3.46
C TYR A 238 7.22 -19.13 -4.70
N VAL A 239 8.11 -19.06 -5.68
CA VAL A 239 7.81 -18.62 -7.04
C VAL A 239 8.01 -19.80 -7.97
N ARG A 240 7.00 -20.13 -8.77
CA ARG A 240 7.12 -21.06 -9.89
C ARG A 240 7.21 -20.28 -11.18
N GLU A 241 8.43 -20.10 -11.71
CA GLU A 241 8.70 -19.31 -12.91
C GLU A 241 8.75 -20.20 -14.16
N TYR A 242 8.10 -19.79 -15.25
CA TYR A 242 8.02 -20.57 -16.49
C TYR A 242 8.83 -19.91 -17.60
N SER A 243 9.73 -20.69 -18.20
CA SER A 243 10.57 -20.25 -19.33
C SER A 243 10.46 -21.23 -20.50
N ALA A 244 11.03 -20.87 -21.66
CA ALA A 244 11.12 -21.79 -22.79
C ALA A 244 11.95 -23.05 -22.48
N ALA A 245 12.93 -22.94 -21.55
CA ALA A 245 13.76 -24.06 -21.11
C ALA A 245 13.10 -24.93 -20.03
N SER A 246 12.16 -24.37 -19.25
CA SER A 246 11.47 -25.07 -18.17
C SER A 246 9.95 -24.91 -18.32
N VAL A 247 9.37 -25.72 -19.21
CA VAL A 247 7.94 -25.68 -19.56
C VAL A 247 7.04 -26.02 -18.36
N ASN A 248 7.50 -26.90 -17.47
CA ASN A 248 6.79 -27.26 -16.24
C ASN A 248 7.02 -26.25 -15.09
N GLY A 249 7.84 -25.23 -15.33
CA GLY A 249 8.19 -24.21 -14.34
C GLY A 249 9.30 -24.64 -13.38
N THR A 250 10.09 -23.67 -12.92
CA THR A 250 11.12 -23.86 -11.90
C THR A 250 10.60 -23.29 -10.59
N LEU A 251 10.46 -24.14 -9.56
CA LEU A 251 9.98 -23.74 -8.24
C LEU A 251 11.17 -23.29 -7.38
N THR A 252 11.11 -22.06 -6.87
CA THR A 252 12.15 -21.46 -6.03
C THR A 252 11.53 -20.95 -4.74
N LEU A 253 12.08 -21.34 -3.59
CA LEU A 253 11.71 -20.79 -2.29
C LEU A 253 12.23 -19.36 -2.20
N VAL A 254 11.34 -18.40 -1.93
CA VAL A 254 11.71 -16.98 -1.84
C VAL A 254 11.68 -16.46 -0.41
N GLU A 255 10.82 -17.01 0.45
CA GLU A 255 10.70 -16.58 1.85
C GLU A 255 10.25 -17.75 2.74
N GLU A 256 10.85 -17.87 3.93
CA GLU A 256 10.36 -18.75 5.00
C GLU A 256 9.83 -17.91 6.16
N ILE A 257 8.52 -17.92 6.37
CA ILE A 257 7.87 -17.18 7.44
C ILE A 257 7.66 -18.12 8.62
N LYS A 258 8.53 -18.00 9.62
CA LYS A 258 8.50 -18.73 10.89
C LYS A 258 8.00 -17.82 12.01
N ASP A 259 7.79 -18.40 13.20
CA ASP A 259 7.45 -17.68 14.43
C ASP A 259 6.24 -16.73 14.26
N ILE A 260 5.20 -17.20 13.55
CA ILE A 260 4.01 -16.41 13.28
C ILE A 260 3.23 -16.24 14.60
N PRO A 261 3.05 -15.01 15.11
CA PRO A 261 2.33 -14.77 16.35
C PRO A 261 0.93 -15.39 16.32
N ILE A 262 0.61 -16.17 17.34
CA ILE A 262 -0.67 -16.86 17.47
C ILE A 262 -1.78 -15.85 17.85
N GLY A 263 -2.98 -16.07 17.33
CA GLY A 263 -4.18 -15.40 17.83
C GLY A 263 -4.47 -14.03 17.23
N SER A 264 -3.72 -13.58 16.21
CA SER A 264 -4.00 -12.30 15.54
C SER A 264 -3.50 -12.26 14.10
N TRP A 265 -4.26 -11.59 13.21
CA TRP A 265 -3.86 -11.33 11.83
C TRP A 265 -2.59 -10.47 11.78
N GLN A 266 -1.62 -10.89 10.97
CA GLN A 266 -0.37 -10.18 10.71
C GLN A 266 -0.24 -9.86 9.23
N LEU A 267 0.00 -8.59 8.91
CA LEU A 267 0.41 -8.19 7.56
C LEU A 267 1.84 -8.66 7.27
N ARG A 268 2.05 -9.29 6.12
CA ARG A 268 3.37 -9.69 5.62
C ARG A 268 3.62 -9.06 4.26
N HIS A 269 4.89 -8.71 4.03
CA HIS A 269 5.39 -8.23 2.75
C HIS A 269 6.53 -9.14 2.30
N VAL A 270 6.52 -9.55 1.04
CA VAL A 270 7.57 -10.39 0.43
C VAL A 270 8.01 -9.72 -0.86
N THR A 271 9.31 -9.42 -0.94
CA THR A 271 9.91 -8.82 -2.13
C THR A 271 10.20 -9.91 -3.16
N LEU A 272 9.71 -9.74 -4.38
CA LEU A 272 9.96 -10.66 -5.49
C LEU A 272 10.66 -9.92 -6.63
N ASN A 273 11.52 -10.62 -7.39
CA ASN A 273 12.26 -10.08 -8.53
C ASN A 273 12.08 -10.98 -9.75
N VAL A 274 10.83 -11.19 -10.18
CA VAL A 274 10.48 -12.15 -11.23
C VAL A 274 10.27 -11.45 -12.56
N THR A 275 10.82 -12.02 -13.64
CA THR A 275 10.81 -11.41 -14.98
C THR A 275 10.02 -12.19 -16.01
N ASN A 276 9.94 -13.52 -15.91
CA ASN A 276 9.07 -14.33 -16.76
C ASN A 276 7.69 -14.51 -16.15
N LYS A 277 6.76 -15.11 -16.90
CA LYS A 277 5.44 -15.48 -16.37
C LYS A 277 5.62 -16.48 -15.22
N PHE A 278 4.85 -16.33 -14.15
CA PHE A 278 5.06 -17.10 -12.93
C PHE A 278 3.77 -17.34 -12.15
N ARG A 279 3.86 -18.18 -11.13
CA ARG A 279 2.87 -18.31 -10.06
C ARG A 279 3.52 -18.02 -8.71
N VAL A 280 2.76 -17.41 -7.81
CA VAL A 280 3.08 -17.39 -6.38
C VAL A 280 2.52 -18.66 -5.76
N VAL A 281 3.30 -19.33 -4.92
CA VAL A 281 2.88 -20.57 -4.24
C VAL A 281 3.00 -20.37 -2.73
N PHE A 282 1.90 -20.54 -2.03
CA PHE A 282 1.79 -20.45 -0.58
C PHE A 282 1.83 -21.85 0.01
N GLY A 283 2.94 -22.20 0.65
CA GLY A 283 3.17 -23.50 1.25
C GLY A 283 3.05 -23.49 2.76
N GLY A 284 1.90 -23.91 3.29
CA GLY A 284 1.73 -24.16 4.72
C GLY A 284 2.46 -25.44 5.11
N VAL A 285 3.26 -25.40 6.17
CA VAL A 285 4.01 -26.57 6.68
C VAL A 285 3.65 -26.79 8.13
N ARG A 286 3.22 -28.01 8.45
CA ARG A 286 2.98 -28.41 9.84
C ARG A 286 4.32 -28.63 10.56
N GLY A 287 4.56 -27.85 11.61
CA GLY A 287 5.71 -28.03 12.51
C GLY A 287 5.38 -28.88 13.73
N ALA A 288 6.38 -29.00 14.61
CA ALA A 288 6.25 -29.68 15.90
C ALA A 288 5.31 -28.90 16.84
N GLY A 289 4.53 -29.63 17.64
CA GLY A 289 3.62 -29.08 18.63
C GLY A 289 2.18 -29.56 18.48
N ALA A 290 1.44 -29.64 19.58
CA ALA A 290 0.04 -30.04 19.58
C ALA A 290 -0.88 -28.81 19.45
N SER A 291 -1.74 -28.79 18.45
CA SER A 291 -2.79 -27.77 18.25
C SER A 291 -3.86 -28.31 17.30
N LEU A 292 -5.10 -27.85 17.48
CA LEU A 292 -6.27 -28.17 16.65
C LEU A 292 -6.54 -27.15 15.54
N GLY A 293 -5.82 -26.03 15.51
CA GLY A 293 -6.02 -24.95 14.52
C GLY A 293 -5.19 -25.13 13.25
N GLY A 294 -4.57 -24.04 12.79
CA GLY A 294 -3.74 -24.05 11.60
C GLY A 294 -3.26 -22.67 11.16
N LEU A 295 -3.00 -22.53 9.87
CA LEU A 295 -2.61 -21.26 9.25
C LEU A 295 -3.74 -20.76 8.36
N SER A 296 -4.08 -19.49 8.46
CA SER A 296 -5.03 -18.83 7.57
C SER A 296 -4.35 -17.69 6.81
N ILE A 297 -4.72 -17.49 5.55
CA ILE A 297 -4.27 -16.36 4.73
C ILE A 297 -5.47 -15.65 4.10
N ASP A 298 -5.35 -14.35 3.96
CA ASP A 298 -6.40 -13.47 3.43
C ASP A 298 -5.82 -12.20 2.78
N ASP A 299 -6.63 -11.48 2.03
CA ASP A 299 -6.31 -10.16 1.42
C ASP A 299 -4.97 -10.11 0.68
N ILE A 300 -4.76 -11.09 -0.20
CA ILE A 300 -3.56 -11.23 -1.00
C ILE A 300 -3.54 -10.17 -2.09
N ASN A 301 -2.56 -9.27 -2.03
CA ASN A 301 -2.33 -8.23 -3.02
C ASN A 301 -0.92 -8.37 -3.63
N LEU A 302 -0.85 -8.32 -4.95
CA LEU A 302 0.41 -8.35 -5.68
C LEU A 302 0.51 -7.14 -6.62
N SER A 303 1.63 -6.44 -6.51
CA SER A 303 1.92 -5.29 -7.36
C SER A 303 3.38 -5.22 -7.76
N GLU A 304 3.68 -4.63 -8.91
CA GLU A 304 5.04 -4.33 -9.37
C GLU A 304 5.56 -3.03 -8.75
N THR A 305 5.64 -3.03 -7.42
CA THR A 305 6.12 -1.93 -6.57
C THR A 305 7.22 -2.44 -5.63
N GLN A 306 7.93 -1.54 -4.96
CA GLN A 306 8.88 -1.91 -3.92
C GLN A 306 8.14 -2.14 -2.60
N CYS A 307 8.47 -3.21 -1.88
CA CYS A 307 7.95 -3.41 -0.54
C CYS A 307 8.49 -2.36 0.43
N PRO A 308 7.73 -2.03 1.51
CA PRO A 308 8.24 -1.19 2.58
C PRO A 308 9.47 -1.84 3.23
N HIS A 309 10.52 -1.06 3.50
CA HIS A 309 11.72 -1.57 4.15
C HIS A 309 11.47 -2.08 5.57
N HIS A 310 10.54 -1.42 6.29
CA HIS A 310 10.19 -1.73 7.66
C HIS A 310 8.68 -1.55 7.86
N THR A 311 8.10 -2.33 8.76
CA THR A 311 6.69 -2.21 9.15
C THR A 311 6.59 -2.08 10.66
N TRP A 312 5.93 -1.03 11.14
CA TRP A 312 5.62 -0.84 12.55
C TRP A 312 4.16 -1.18 12.81
N HIS A 313 3.90 -2.33 13.42
CA HIS A 313 2.56 -2.76 13.80
C HIS A 313 2.23 -2.27 15.22
N ILE A 314 1.25 -1.37 15.33
CA ILE A 314 0.72 -0.89 16.61
C ILE A 314 -0.60 -1.61 16.90
N ARG A 315 -0.63 -2.45 17.94
CA ARG A 315 -1.84 -3.15 18.38
C ARG A 315 -2.66 -2.30 19.35
N ASN A 316 -3.95 -2.60 19.46
CA ASN A 316 -4.89 -1.90 20.35
C ASN A 316 -4.90 -0.37 20.16
N PHE A 317 -4.75 0.09 18.91
CA PHE A 317 -4.56 1.50 18.58
C PHE A 317 -5.68 2.41 19.09
N THR A 318 -6.94 1.97 19.04
CA THR A 318 -8.09 2.75 19.52
C THR A 318 -7.96 3.13 21.00
N GLN A 319 -7.47 2.23 21.85
CA GLN A 319 -7.26 2.52 23.27
C GLN A 319 -6.16 3.59 23.48
N LEU A 320 -5.20 3.66 22.56
CA LEU A 320 -4.13 4.66 22.59
C LEU A 320 -4.65 6.04 22.16
N LEU A 321 -5.63 6.11 21.26
CA LEU A 321 -6.27 7.37 20.85
C LEU A 321 -7.03 8.04 22.01
N ASP A 322 -7.67 7.25 22.88
CA ASP A 322 -8.44 7.76 24.02
C ASP A 322 -7.54 8.26 25.16
N SER A 323 -6.27 7.84 25.19
CA SER A 323 -5.29 8.31 26.17
C SER A 323 -4.74 9.69 25.79
N SER A 324 -5.26 10.75 26.42
CA SER A 324 -4.80 12.12 26.18
C SER A 324 -3.28 12.25 26.44
N ASN A 325 -2.51 12.63 25.41
CA ASN A 325 -1.05 12.87 25.42
C ASN A 325 -0.13 11.63 25.46
N SER A 326 -0.44 10.56 24.73
CA SER A 326 0.54 9.49 24.49
C SER A 326 1.47 9.83 23.30
N SER A 327 2.77 9.62 23.52
CA SER A 327 3.78 9.57 22.45
C SER A 327 4.25 8.13 22.34
N LEU A 328 4.02 7.52 21.18
CA LEU A 328 4.45 6.16 20.89
C LEU A 328 5.76 6.22 20.10
N PHE A 329 6.68 5.32 20.42
CA PHE A 329 7.92 5.18 19.68
C PHE A 329 7.97 3.79 19.05
N SER A 330 8.42 3.72 17.80
CA SER A 330 8.65 2.45 17.12
C SER A 330 9.82 1.70 17.75
N PRO A 331 9.98 0.40 17.47
CA PRO A 331 11.28 -0.24 17.62
C PRO A 331 12.37 0.50 16.82
N PRO A 332 13.65 0.37 17.19
CA PRO A 332 14.75 0.90 16.38
C PRO A 332 14.85 0.11 15.06
N PHE A 333 15.12 0.82 13.97
CA PHE A 333 15.32 0.24 12.63
C PHE A 333 16.63 0.71 12.03
N TYR A 334 17.14 -0.03 11.05
CA TYR A 334 18.30 0.36 10.25
C TYR A 334 17.89 0.64 8.79
N SER A 335 18.28 1.79 8.27
CA SER A 335 18.12 2.12 6.85
C SER A 335 19.01 1.27 5.95
N SER A 336 18.73 1.26 4.64
CA SER A 336 19.55 0.56 3.64
C SER A 336 21.00 1.07 3.56
N LYS A 337 21.28 2.29 4.03
CA LYS A 337 22.63 2.86 4.14
C LYS A 337 23.28 2.67 5.50
N GLY A 338 22.60 1.99 6.45
CA GLY A 338 23.15 1.64 7.75
C GLY A 338 22.86 2.64 8.88
N TYR A 339 22.20 3.77 8.62
CA TYR A 339 21.76 4.71 9.66
C TYR A 339 20.67 4.08 10.52
N ALA A 340 20.82 4.14 11.84
CA ALA A 340 19.78 3.76 12.79
C ALA A 340 18.73 4.89 12.93
N PHE A 341 17.46 4.52 13.02
CA PHE A 341 16.37 5.48 13.18
C PHE A 341 15.20 4.92 14.00
N GLN A 342 14.35 5.83 14.46
CA GLN A 342 13.09 5.54 15.13
C GLN A 342 12.00 6.48 14.60
N VAL A 343 10.75 6.01 14.61
CA VAL A 343 9.57 6.83 14.28
C VAL A 343 8.78 7.05 15.56
N SER A 344 8.35 8.30 15.80
CA SER A 344 7.45 8.62 16.91
C SER A 344 6.09 9.06 16.40
N LEU A 345 5.02 8.53 16.99
CA LEU A 345 3.65 8.95 16.76
C LEU A 345 3.16 9.74 17.98
N LYS A 346 2.78 10.99 17.76
CA LYS A 346 2.27 11.88 18.79
C LYS A 346 0.76 12.02 18.63
N LEU A 347 0.02 11.48 19.58
CA LEU A 347 -1.45 11.57 19.63
C LEU A 347 -1.83 12.81 20.44
N THR A 348 -1.69 13.99 19.83
CA THR A 348 -1.98 15.30 20.46
C THR A 348 -3.39 15.78 20.15
N ASN A 349 -4.27 15.75 21.15
CA ASN A 349 -5.70 16.08 21.07
C ASN A 349 -6.46 15.21 20.05
N LEU A 350 -7.79 15.10 20.21
CA LEU A 350 -8.66 14.25 19.38
C LEU A 350 -8.68 14.59 17.87
N THR A 351 -7.95 15.62 17.42
CA THR A 351 -8.08 16.19 16.07
C THR A 351 -6.88 15.95 15.16
N ASN A 352 -5.67 15.73 15.69
CA ASN A 352 -4.48 15.62 14.85
C ASN A 352 -3.49 14.59 15.39
N VAL A 353 -2.96 13.77 14.47
CA VAL A 353 -1.88 12.83 14.73
C VAL A 353 -0.60 13.38 14.12
N GLY A 354 0.42 13.59 14.96
CA GLY A 354 1.76 13.96 14.54
C GLY A 354 2.62 12.72 14.31
N ILE A 355 3.44 12.71 13.26
CA ILE A 355 4.42 11.66 12.99
C ILE A 355 5.78 12.30 12.77
N TYR A 356 6.81 11.78 13.41
CA TYR A 356 8.16 12.33 13.37
C TYR A 356 9.18 11.21 13.18
N PHE A 357 10.22 11.51 12.43
CA PHE A 357 11.35 10.62 12.18
C PHE A 357 12.57 11.13 12.95
N HIS A 358 13.26 10.22 13.62
CA HIS A 358 14.43 10.53 14.44
C HIS A 358 15.59 9.63 13.99
N LEU A 359 16.75 10.22 13.70
CA LEU A 359 18.00 9.46 13.71
C LEU A 359 18.37 9.17 15.16
N ILE A 360 18.84 7.95 15.42
CA ILE A 360 19.27 7.51 16.75
C ILE A 360 20.69 6.96 16.65
N SER A 361 21.36 6.79 17.79
CA SER A 361 22.69 6.19 17.81
C SER A 361 22.63 4.72 17.38
N GLY A 362 23.45 4.36 16.39
CA GLY A 362 23.52 3.04 15.79
C GLY A 362 24.92 2.42 15.87
N ALA A 363 25.00 1.11 15.65
CA ALA A 363 26.27 0.38 15.66
C ALA A 363 27.23 0.77 14.53
N ASN A 364 26.71 1.39 13.46
CA ASN A 364 27.47 1.73 12.26
C ASN A 364 27.96 3.18 12.24
N ASP A 365 27.63 3.98 13.26
CA ASP A 365 27.76 5.45 13.21
C ASP A 365 29.18 5.92 12.92
N ASP A 366 30.19 5.19 13.41
CA ASP A 366 31.63 5.47 13.20
C ASP A 366 32.06 5.38 11.72
N GLN A 367 31.30 4.65 10.89
CA GLN A 367 31.59 4.43 9.47
C GLN A 367 30.70 5.24 8.53
N LEU A 368 29.71 5.96 9.09
CA LEU A 368 28.73 6.70 8.32
C LEU A 368 29.13 8.16 8.13
N GLN A 369 28.61 8.75 7.06
CA GLN A 369 28.80 10.17 6.78
C GLN A 369 27.88 11.01 7.67
N TRP A 370 28.45 12.02 8.33
CA TRP A 370 27.69 12.97 9.15
C TRP A 370 27.97 14.42 8.73
N PRO A 371 26.96 15.32 8.73
CA PRO A 371 25.53 15.06 8.91
C PRO A 371 24.94 14.13 7.84
N CYS A 372 23.88 13.38 8.18
CA CYS A 372 23.25 12.37 7.31
C CYS A 372 22.79 13.00 5.97
N PRO A 373 23.40 12.66 4.82
CA PRO A 373 23.16 13.39 3.58
C PRO A 373 22.04 12.76 2.75
N TRP A 374 20.98 13.53 2.50
CA TRP A 374 19.97 13.29 1.45
C TRP A 374 19.26 11.94 1.51
N GLN A 375 19.01 11.43 2.71
CA GLN A 375 18.20 10.23 2.92
C GLN A 375 16.73 10.61 3.01
N GLN A 376 15.92 10.15 2.05
CA GLN A 376 14.47 10.32 2.09
C GLN A 376 13.83 9.22 2.94
N ALA A 377 13.15 9.60 4.02
CA ALA A 377 12.34 8.71 4.83
C ALA A 377 10.86 8.94 4.49
N THR A 378 10.18 7.87 4.07
CA THR A 378 8.73 7.89 3.83
C THR A 378 8.02 7.07 4.90
N MET A 379 7.04 7.69 5.53
CA MET A 379 6.18 7.08 6.54
C MET A 379 4.76 7.03 5.99
N THR A 380 4.17 5.84 5.99
CA THR A 380 2.83 5.61 5.44
C THR A 380 1.94 5.00 6.52
N ILE A 381 0.82 5.67 6.80
CA ILE A 381 -0.29 5.10 7.57
C ILE A 381 -1.15 4.35 6.57
N LEU A 382 -1.10 3.03 6.65
CA LEU A 382 -1.76 2.12 5.71
C LEU A 382 -3.28 2.14 5.92
N ASP A 383 -4.01 2.45 4.85
CA ASP A 383 -5.43 2.11 4.73
C ASP A 383 -5.53 0.62 4.38
N GLN A 384 -6.05 -0.18 5.31
CA GLN A 384 -6.09 -1.65 5.25
C GLN A 384 -7.30 -2.14 4.44
N ASN A 385 -7.55 -1.54 3.27
CA ASN A 385 -8.58 -2.01 2.35
C ASN A 385 -8.16 -3.36 1.72
N PRO A 386 -9.10 -4.31 1.53
CA PRO A 386 -8.84 -5.60 0.87
C PRO A 386 -8.20 -5.48 -0.52
N ASP A 387 -8.53 -4.42 -1.26
CA ASP A 387 -8.02 -4.17 -2.60
C ASP A 387 -7.03 -3.00 -2.60
N ILE A 388 -5.76 -3.27 -2.91
CA ILE A 388 -4.69 -2.27 -2.96
C ILE A 388 -5.00 -1.08 -3.88
N ARG A 389 -5.87 -1.27 -4.88
CA ARG A 389 -6.28 -0.21 -5.81
C ARG A 389 -7.16 0.84 -5.14
N ARG A 390 -7.85 0.45 -4.05
CA ARG A 390 -8.82 1.27 -3.31
C ARG A 390 -8.23 1.87 -2.04
N CYS A 391 -7.08 1.39 -1.57
CA CYS A 391 -6.39 1.96 -0.41
C CYS A 391 -6.12 3.48 -0.59
N MET A 392 -6.61 4.30 0.33
CA MET A 392 -6.32 5.73 0.43
C MET A 392 -5.30 6.02 1.55
N SER A 393 -4.14 5.36 1.47
CA SER A 393 -3.11 5.45 2.51
C SER A 393 -2.50 6.85 2.63
N ARG A 394 -2.35 7.33 3.87
CA ARG A 394 -1.75 8.64 4.15
C ARG A 394 -0.24 8.52 4.19
N GLU A 395 0.45 9.24 3.31
CA GLU A 395 1.90 9.19 3.18
C GLU A 395 2.54 10.54 3.47
N LEU A 396 3.67 10.52 4.17
CA LEU A 396 4.53 11.68 4.41
C LEU A 396 5.97 11.30 4.10
N SER A 397 6.68 12.16 3.37
CA SER A 397 8.12 12.01 3.14
C SER A 397 8.89 13.22 3.62
N ILE A 398 10.00 12.96 4.31
CA ILE A 398 11.01 13.95 4.66
C ILE A 398 12.35 13.53 4.06
N THR A 399 13.25 14.49 3.83
CA THR A 399 14.62 14.21 3.38
C THR A 399 15.60 14.90 4.30
N THR A 400 16.61 14.18 4.78
CA THR A 400 17.69 14.74 5.59
C THR A 400 18.52 15.70 4.73
N ASP A 401 18.56 16.96 5.13
CA ASP A 401 19.41 17.97 4.48
C ASP A 401 20.66 18.16 5.35
N PRO A 402 21.86 17.76 4.86
CA PRO A 402 23.08 17.84 5.64
C PRO A 402 23.53 19.29 5.93
N PHE A 403 22.93 20.28 5.26
CA PHE A 403 23.20 21.69 5.44
C PHE A 403 22.20 22.39 6.37
N MET A 404 21.06 21.76 6.70
CA MET A 404 20.10 22.28 7.68
C MET A 404 20.43 21.76 9.08
N ILE A 405 21.32 22.48 9.77
CA ILE A 405 21.83 22.11 11.11
C ILE A 405 20.96 22.66 12.27
N SER A 406 19.92 23.44 11.95
CA SER A 406 18.93 23.93 12.92
C SER A 406 17.58 24.17 12.23
N GLY A 407 16.50 23.61 12.79
CA GLY A 407 15.14 23.81 12.26
C GLY A 407 14.66 25.24 12.45
N SER A 408 14.06 25.81 11.40
CA SER A 408 13.20 26.99 11.47
C SER A 408 11.76 26.61 11.75
#